data_AF-A0A942C0S4-F1
#
_entry.id   AF-A0A942C0S4-F1
#
_cell.length_a   1.000
_cell.length_b   1.000
_cell.length_c   1.000
_cell.angle_alpha   90.00
_cell.angle_beta   90.00
_cell.angle_gamma   90.00
#
_symmetry.space_group_name_H-M   'P 1'
#
loop_
_entity.id
_entity.type
_entity.pdbx_description
1 polymer ?
#
loop_
_entity_poly.entity_id
_entity_poly.type
_entity_poly.pdbx_seq_one_letter_code
_entity_poly.pdbx_strand_id
1 'polypeptide(L)'
;MSKGATAGAAFQSLINHVNASYERMGRAYITRKAVPGKYIAGKASNTGEQGHITLAEYRITKQPILQRQFVPESKAEPDYGGIIHPYGQAIFFDAKTTKRNVLDFDNLHAHQIDFLIRAARMGAMAGFLVEFSSYDEIYFLPITIVESWREKQNRKSIPHLFFAENLPEAKPAPGLLFDYLAAIQNQSYENTTRHDYQR
;
A
#
# COMPACT_ATOMS: atom_id res chain seq x y z
N MET A 1 1.49 19.09 16.78
CA MET A 1 0.20 18.56 16.29
C MET A 1 0.43 17.83 14.97
N SER A 2 0.27 16.50 14.96
CA SER A 2 0.49 15.64 13.79
C SER A 2 -0.67 15.79 12.79
N LYS A 3 -0.47 16.56 11.72
CA LYS A 3 -1.44 16.73 10.61
C LYS A 3 -1.37 15.59 9.56
N GLY A 4 -0.45 14.64 9.71
CA GLY A 4 -0.20 13.57 8.72
C GLY A 4 -1.10 12.34 8.86
N ALA A 5 -1.60 12.05 10.07
CA ALA A 5 -2.33 10.80 10.33
C ALA A 5 -3.76 10.78 9.72
N THR A 6 -4.42 11.94 9.61
CA THR A 6 -5.82 12.03 9.19
C THR A 6 -6.02 11.87 7.69
N ALA A 7 -5.09 12.39 6.87
CA ALA A 7 -5.19 12.32 5.42
C ALA A 7 -4.97 10.90 4.88
N GLY A 8 -3.95 10.21 5.39
CA GLY A 8 -3.69 8.81 5.03
C GLY A 8 -4.86 7.88 5.39
N ALA A 9 -5.53 8.13 6.52
CA ALA A 9 -6.71 7.36 6.93
C ALA A 9 -7.92 7.58 6.00
N ALA A 10 -8.09 8.79 5.47
CA ALA A 10 -9.16 9.11 4.52
C ALA A 10 -8.96 8.39 3.19
N PHE A 11 -7.76 8.51 2.60
CA PHE A 11 -7.46 7.85 1.32
C PHE A 11 -7.54 6.33 1.44
N GLN A 12 -7.06 5.76 2.55
CA GLN A 12 -7.19 4.34 2.84
C GLN A 12 -8.66 3.89 2.89
N SER A 13 -9.54 4.70 3.48
CA SER A 13 -10.98 4.39 3.54
C SER A 13 -11.63 4.40 2.16
N LEU A 14 -11.21 5.33 1.29
CA LEU A 14 -11.67 5.38 -0.10
C LEU A 14 -11.21 4.15 -0.90
N ILE A 15 -9.94 3.75 -0.76
CA ILE A 15 -9.40 2.54 -1.40
C ILE A 15 -10.19 1.31 -0.95
N ASN A 16 -10.44 1.17 0.36
CA ASN A 16 -11.22 0.05 0.88
C ASN A 16 -12.64 0.01 0.30
N HIS A 17 -13.30 1.17 0.15
CA HIS A 17 -14.62 1.26 -0.46
C HIS A 17 -14.60 0.84 -1.94
N VAL A 18 -13.64 1.36 -2.72
CA VAL A 18 -13.45 1.01 -4.12
C VAL A 18 -13.15 -0.48 -4.29
N ASN A 19 -12.30 -1.06 -3.43
CA ASN A 19 -11.99 -2.48 -3.45
C ASN A 19 -13.22 -3.35 -3.19
N ALA A 20 -14.05 -2.99 -2.21
CA ALA A 20 -15.32 -3.68 -1.96
C ALA A 20 -16.28 -3.57 -3.15
N SER A 21 -16.27 -2.45 -3.88
CA SER A 21 -17.03 -2.33 -5.13
C SER A 21 -16.46 -3.23 -6.24
N TYR A 22 -15.14 -3.32 -6.41
CA TYR A 22 -14.54 -4.26 -7.36
C TYR A 22 -14.91 -5.72 -7.07
N GLU A 23 -14.94 -6.12 -5.80
CA GLU A 23 -15.35 -7.45 -5.38
C GLU A 23 -16.82 -7.72 -5.73
N ARG A 24 -17.73 -6.81 -5.36
CA ARG A 24 -19.16 -6.91 -5.72
C ARG A 24 -19.41 -6.97 -7.22
N MET A 25 -18.57 -6.30 -8.01
CA MET A 25 -18.62 -6.30 -9.48
C MET A 25 -17.93 -7.51 -10.11
N GLY A 26 -17.29 -8.39 -9.33
CA GLY A 26 -16.53 -9.53 -9.85
C GLY A 26 -15.25 -9.17 -10.62
N ARG A 27 -14.67 -7.98 -10.37
CA ARG A 27 -13.48 -7.47 -11.08
C ARG A 27 -12.17 -7.81 -10.39
N ALA A 28 -12.15 -7.81 -9.07
CA ALA A 28 -10.94 -8.12 -8.28
C ALA A 28 -11.29 -8.44 -6.82
N TYR A 29 -10.39 -9.13 -6.14
CA TYR A 29 -10.40 -9.31 -4.69
C TYR A 29 -9.10 -8.76 -4.10
N ILE A 30 -9.17 -7.59 -3.47
CA ILE A 30 -8.00 -6.82 -3.00
C ILE A 30 -8.25 -6.39 -1.57
N THR A 31 -7.36 -6.81 -0.65
CA THR A 31 -7.52 -6.55 0.78
C THR A 31 -6.29 -5.83 1.34
N ARG A 32 -6.51 -5.12 2.45
CA ARG A 32 -5.41 -4.56 3.22
C ARG A 32 -4.81 -5.63 4.13
N LYS A 33 -3.50 -5.79 4.10
CA LYS A 33 -2.78 -6.66 5.04
C LYS A 33 -2.77 -6.06 6.43
N ALA A 34 -3.15 -6.88 7.42
CA ALA A 34 -3.01 -6.53 8.82
C ALA A 34 -1.55 -6.25 9.16
N VAL A 35 -1.30 -5.31 10.09
CA VAL A 35 0.06 -5.05 10.56
C VAL A 35 0.47 -6.22 11.46
N PRO A 36 1.52 -6.99 11.11
CA PRO A 36 2.02 -8.03 12.00
C PRO A 36 2.61 -7.38 13.26
N GLY A 37 2.42 -8.01 14.41
CA GLY A 37 2.98 -7.52 15.66
C GLY A 37 2.74 -8.46 16.82
N LYS A 38 3.38 -8.12 17.94
CA LYS A 38 3.34 -8.90 19.17
C LYS A 38 2.69 -8.08 20.27
N TYR A 39 2.00 -8.76 21.16
CA TYR A 39 1.48 -8.16 22.39
C TYR A 39 2.50 -8.35 23.51
N ILE A 40 3.07 -7.26 24.02
CA ILE A 40 4.03 -7.29 25.12
C ILE A 40 3.28 -6.94 26.42
N ALA A 41 3.48 -7.73 27.48
CA ALA A 41 2.94 -7.39 28.80
C ALA A 41 3.62 -6.13 29.34
N GLY A 42 2.84 -5.16 29.82
CA GLY A 42 3.39 -4.02 30.57
C GLY A 42 4.18 -4.52 31.79
N LYS A 43 5.34 -3.92 32.06
CA LYS A 43 6.16 -4.27 33.23
C LYS A 43 5.33 -4.10 34.50
N ALA A 44 4.96 -5.20 35.15
CA ALA A 44 4.68 -5.17 36.57
C ALA A 44 5.99 -4.79 37.28
N SER A 45 5.89 -3.89 38.24
CA SER A 45 6.99 -3.39 39.06
C SER A 45 7.94 -4.49 39.55
N ASN A 46 9.24 -4.24 39.37
CA ASN A 46 10.43 -4.86 39.96
C ASN A 46 10.24 -6.12 40.83
N THR A 47 10.47 -7.29 40.26
CA THR A 47 11.32 -8.35 40.86
C THR A 47 11.86 -9.20 39.70
N GLY A 48 13.17 -9.38 39.67
CA GLY A 48 13.92 -9.86 38.49
C GLY A 48 13.92 -11.38 38.32
N GLU A 49 12.77 -12.02 38.19
CA GLU A 49 12.68 -13.44 37.81
C GLU A 49 11.77 -13.62 36.59
N GLN A 50 12.29 -14.29 35.56
CA GLN A 50 11.50 -14.76 34.42
C GLN A 50 10.57 -15.90 34.89
N GLY A 51 9.43 -15.53 35.47
CA GLY A 51 8.42 -16.48 35.96
C GLY A 51 7.64 -17.13 34.82
N HIS A 52 7.69 -18.47 34.75
CA HIS A 52 6.71 -19.26 34.01
C HIS A 52 5.33 -19.11 34.68
N ILE A 53 4.34 -18.59 33.95
CA ILE A 53 2.96 -18.48 34.44
C ILE A 53 2.32 -19.87 34.38
N THR A 54 1.77 -20.34 35.49
CA THR A 54 1.09 -21.64 35.61
C THR A 54 -0.38 -21.56 35.19
N LEU A 55 -0.96 -22.68 34.73
CA LEU A 55 -2.38 -22.76 34.34
C LEU A 55 -3.36 -22.37 35.47
N ALA A 56 -2.91 -22.47 36.73
CA ALA A 56 -3.68 -22.10 37.91
C ALA A 56 -3.82 -20.57 38.04
N GLU A 57 -2.75 -19.81 37.74
CA GLU A 57 -2.77 -18.33 37.78
C GLU A 57 -3.66 -17.75 36.68
N TYR A 58 -3.72 -18.41 35.51
CA TYR A 58 -4.61 -18.05 34.41
C TYR A 58 -6.11 -18.19 34.78
N ARG A 59 -6.45 -19.11 35.68
CA ARG A 59 -7.85 -19.39 36.07
C ARG A 59 -8.35 -18.49 37.20
N ILE A 60 -7.47 -18.00 38.06
CA ILE A 60 -7.84 -17.19 39.24
C ILE A 60 -8.07 -15.71 38.88
N THR A 61 -7.45 -15.22 37.81
CA THR A 61 -7.64 -13.83 37.35
C THR A 61 -8.81 -13.74 36.35
N LYS A 62 -10.04 -13.68 36.86
CA LYS A 62 -11.12 -13.00 36.12
C LYS A 62 -10.85 -11.48 36.12
N GLN A 63 -9.82 -11.10 35.34
CA GLN A 63 -9.30 -9.76 34.99
C GLN A 63 -8.69 -8.95 36.16
N PRO A 64 -7.54 -8.28 35.93
CA PRO A 64 -7.46 -7.16 34.99
C PRO A 64 -6.79 -7.56 33.68
N ILE A 65 -7.26 -6.97 32.59
CA ILE A 65 -6.53 -6.91 31.33
C ILE A 65 -5.16 -6.31 31.67
N LEU A 66 -4.12 -7.14 31.82
CA LEU A 66 -2.75 -6.66 31.65
C LEU A 66 -2.78 -5.86 30.36
N GLN A 67 -2.58 -4.55 30.42
CA GLN A 67 -2.52 -3.69 29.24
C GLN A 67 -1.36 -4.20 28.40
N ARG A 68 -1.66 -5.13 27.51
CA ARG A 68 -0.73 -5.68 26.56
C ARG A 68 -0.57 -4.63 25.49
N GLN A 69 0.61 -4.05 25.41
CA GLN A 69 0.92 -3.09 24.36
C GLN A 69 1.18 -3.86 23.06
N PHE A 70 0.43 -3.54 22.01
CA PHE A 70 0.74 -4.02 20.67
C PHE A 70 2.01 -3.33 20.19
N VAL A 71 3.03 -4.12 19.84
CA VAL A 71 4.27 -3.65 19.24
C VAL A 71 4.31 -4.16 17.80
N PRO A 72 4.19 -3.26 16.80
CA PRO A 72 4.30 -3.62 15.38
C PRO A 72 5.67 -4.17 15.07
N GLU A 73 5.72 -5.24 14.29
CA GLU A 73 6.97 -5.68 13.65
C GLU A 73 7.17 -4.90 12.34
N SER A 74 8.43 -4.76 11.90
CA SER A 74 8.76 -4.02 10.67
C SER A 74 8.02 -4.63 9.47
N LYS A 75 7.38 -3.77 8.67
CA LYS A 75 6.44 -4.18 7.62
C LYS A 75 7.17 -4.45 6.29
N ALA A 76 7.68 -5.66 6.11
CA ALA A 76 8.40 -6.06 4.88
C ALA A 76 7.52 -6.03 3.61
N GLU A 77 6.20 -6.12 3.76
CA GLU A 77 5.25 -6.27 2.66
C GLU A 77 4.40 -5.00 2.45
N PRO A 78 3.88 -4.80 1.22
CA PRO A 78 2.95 -3.71 0.91
C PRO A 78 1.63 -3.79 1.70
N ASP A 79 0.99 -2.65 1.86
CA ASP A 79 -0.29 -2.50 2.56
C ASP A 79 -1.44 -3.25 1.90
N TYR A 80 -1.47 -3.34 0.58
CA TYR A 80 -2.54 -3.99 -0.18
C TYR A 80 -2.02 -5.14 -1.03
N GLY A 81 -2.81 -6.20 -1.10
CA GLY A 81 -2.55 -7.37 -1.93
C GLY A 81 -3.84 -8.04 -2.38
N GLY A 82 -3.83 -8.63 -3.57
CA GLY A 82 -5.00 -9.27 -4.13
C GLY A 82 -4.80 -9.89 -5.50
N ILE A 83 -5.92 -10.24 -6.11
CA ILE A 83 -6.00 -10.82 -7.46
C ILE A 83 -7.03 -10.07 -8.31
N ILE A 84 -6.76 -10.00 -9.61
CA ILE A 84 -7.61 -9.33 -10.61
C ILE A 84 -8.20 -10.39 -11.56
N HIS A 85 -9.51 -10.34 -11.77
CA HIS A 85 -10.24 -11.17 -12.73
C HIS A 85 -9.95 -10.69 -14.18
N PRO A 86 -9.98 -11.56 -15.21
CA PRO A 86 -10.31 -13.00 -15.20
C PRO A 86 -9.16 -13.95 -14.92
N TYR A 87 -7.92 -13.55 -15.21
CA TYR A 87 -6.78 -14.48 -15.23
C TYR A 87 -6.10 -14.67 -13.86
N GLY A 88 -6.60 -14.03 -12.81
CA GLY A 88 -6.03 -14.11 -11.48
C GLY A 88 -4.69 -13.38 -11.34
N GLN A 89 -4.48 -12.31 -12.12
CA GLN A 89 -3.23 -11.55 -12.05
C GLN A 89 -3.07 -10.94 -10.66
N ALA A 90 -1.92 -11.18 -10.02
CA ALA A 90 -1.65 -10.66 -8.70
C ALA A 90 -1.41 -9.14 -8.75
N ILE A 91 -1.86 -8.43 -7.71
CA ILE A 91 -1.62 -7.00 -7.52
C ILE A 91 -1.13 -6.75 -6.09
N PHE A 92 -0.10 -5.92 -5.95
CA PHE A 92 0.46 -5.50 -4.66
C PHE A 92 0.81 -4.02 -4.70
N PHE A 93 0.33 -3.24 -3.75
CA PHE A 93 0.68 -1.81 -3.71
C PHE A 93 0.63 -1.21 -2.31
N ASP A 94 1.38 -0.13 -2.16
CA ASP A 94 1.26 0.80 -1.04
C ASP A 94 0.46 2.03 -1.44
N ALA A 95 -0.35 2.55 -0.52
CA ALA A 95 -1.04 3.82 -0.71
C ALA A 95 -0.17 4.98 -0.19
N LYS A 96 -0.08 6.07 -0.97
CA LYS A 96 0.60 7.30 -0.58
C LYS A 96 -0.28 8.51 -0.88
N THR A 97 -0.25 9.50 0.00
CA THR A 97 -0.91 10.79 -0.20
C THR A 97 0.12 11.89 -0.07
N THR A 98 0.07 12.89 -0.96
CA THR A 98 0.89 14.10 -0.89
C THR A 98 0.07 15.34 -1.20
N LYS A 99 0.31 16.41 -0.43
CA LYS A 99 -0.24 17.76 -0.69
C LYS A 99 0.69 18.61 -1.57
N ARG A 100 1.92 18.16 -1.79
CA ARG A 100 2.89 18.87 -2.63
C ARG A 100 2.72 18.46 -4.08
N ASN A 101 3.30 19.24 -4.97
CA ASN A 101 3.46 18.93 -6.38
C ASN A 101 4.55 17.88 -6.66
N VAL A 102 4.94 17.08 -5.65
CA VAL A 102 5.95 16.01 -5.76
C VAL A 102 5.56 14.84 -4.86
N LEU A 103 5.90 13.63 -5.31
CA LEU A 103 5.98 12.44 -4.47
C LEU A 103 7.43 12.22 -4.06
N ASP A 104 7.71 12.27 -2.75
CA ASP A 104 9.05 12.00 -2.22
C ASP A 104 9.24 10.53 -1.85
N PHE A 105 10.45 10.03 -2.11
CA PHE A 105 10.88 8.67 -1.83
C PHE A 105 11.59 8.50 -0.50
N ASP A 106 11.86 9.58 0.24
CA ASP A 106 12.61 9.55 1.50
C ASP A 106 11.94 8.68 2.57
N ASN A 107 10.63 8.47 2.45
CA ASN A 107 9.82 7.65 3.37
C ASN A 107 9.42 6.28 2.78
N LEU A 108 9.98 5.86 1.64
CA LEU A 108 9.81 4.50 1.13
C LEU A 108 10.89 3.62 1.75
N HIS A 109 10.51 2.77 2.70
CA HIS A 109 11.45 1.84 3.29
C HIS A 109 11.99 0.88 2.22
N ALA A 110 13.31 0.69 2.18
CA ALA A 110 13.98 -0.12 1.16
C ALA A 110 13.37 -1.53 1.01
N HIS A 111 12.97 -2.15 2.12
CA HIS A 111 12.34 -3.47 2.11
C HIS A 111 11.00 -3.52 1.36
N GLN A 112 10.20 -2.44 1.39
CA GLN A 112 8.93 -2.38 0.66
C GLN A 112 9.17 -2.29 -0.86
N ILE A 113 10.20 -1.53 -1.26
CA ILE A 113 10.63 -1.44 -2.66
C ILE A 113 11.11 -2.80 -3.16
N ASP A 114 11.96 -3.49 -2.40
CA ASP A 114 12.48 -4.80 -2.78
C ASP A 114 11.38 -5.86 -2.92
N PHE A 115 10.34 -5.81 -2.09
CA PHE A 115 9.16 -6.66 -2.27
C PHE A 115 8.47 -6.35 -3.60
N LEU A 116 8.15 -5.09 -3.86
CA LEU A 116 7.42 -4.68 -5.05
C LEU A 116 8.20 -5.00 -6.33
N ILE A 117 9.52 -4.79 -6.35
CA ILE A 117 10.39 -5.15 -7.48
C ILE A 117 10.33 -6.66 -7.74
N ARG A 118 10.50 -7.48 -6.69
CA ARG A 118 10.45 -8.95 -6.84
C ARG A 118 9.06 -9.42 -7.30
N ALA A 119 7.99 -8.84 -6.78
CA ALA A 119 6.63 -9.15 -7.21
C ALA A 119 6.41 -8.79 -8.68
N ALA A 120 6.86 -7.62 -9.12
CA ALA A 120 6.78 -7.19 -10.53
C ALA A 120 7.51 -8.15 -11.47
N ARG A 121 8.71 -8.62 -11.08
CA ARG A 121 9.50 -9.59 -11.85
C ARG A 121 8.78 -10.94 -12.04
N MET A 122 7.82 -11.26 -11.17
CA MET A 122 6.99 -12.47 -11.26
C MET A 122 5.66 -12.23 -12.00
N GLY A 123 5.47 -11.06 -12.62
CA GLY A 123 4.26 -10.72 -13.40
C GLY A 123 3.13 -10.08 -12.60
N ALA A 124 3.35 -9.74 -11.32
CA ALA A 124 2.37 -9.01 -10.54
C ALA A 124 2.31 -7.52 -10.93
N MET A 125 1.13 -6.92 -10.88
CA MET A 125 0.97 -5.47 -10.90
C MET A 125 1.46 -4.92 -9.57
N ALA A 126 2.69 -4.39 -9.53
CA ALA A 126 3.32 -3.94 -8.29
C ALA A 126 3.71 -2.45 -8.36
N GLY A 127 3.36 -1.68 -7.33
CA GLY A 127 3.64 -0.25 -7.34
C GLY A 127 3.07 0.53 -6.16
N PHE A 128 2.76 1.79 -6.40
CA PHE A 128 2.16 2.70 -5.44
C PHE A 128 0.87 3.28 -6.00
N LEU A 129 -0.19 3.31 -5.19
CA LEU A 129 -1.37 4.11 -5.49
C LEU A 129 -1.21 5.46 -4.81
N VAL A 130 -1.16 6.53 -5.61
CA VAL A 130 -0.70 7.85 -5.18
C VAL A 130 -1.82 8.87 -5.35
N GLU A 131 -2.22 9.50 -4.25
CA GLU A 131 -3.14 10.63 -4.23
C GLU A 131 -2.36 11.95 -4.14
N PHE A 132 -2.58 12.81 -5.12
CA PHE A 132 -2.17 14.22 -5.09
C PHE A 132 -3.36 15.05 -4.60
N SER A 133 -3.53 15.13 -3.27
CA SER A 133 -4.75 15.68 -2.65
C SER A 133 -4.97 17.17 -2.90
N SER A 134 -3.96 17.91 -3.39
CA SER A 134 -4.13 19.32 -3.79
C SER A 134 -4.68 19.48 -5.20
N TYR A 135 -4.73 18.38 -5.96
CA TYR A 135 -5.21 18.31 -7.34
C TYR A 135 -6.46 17.42 -7.47
N ASP A 136 -6.86 16.72 -6.39
CA ASP A 136 -7.92 15.70 -6.40
C ASP A 136 -7.69 14.59 -7.44
N GLU A 137 -6.42 14.23 -7.67
CA GLU A 137 -6.01 13.25 -8.66
C GLU A 137 -5.37 12.02 -8.01
N ILE A 138 -5.65 10.84 -8.57
CA ILE A 138 -5.12 9.56 -8.12
C ILE A 138 -4.44 8.86 -9.30
N TYR A 139 -3.24 8.34 -9.07
CA TYR A 139 -2.47 7.63 -10.08
C TYR A 139 -1.95 6.31 -9.54
N PHE A 140 -1.79 5.32 -10.41
CA PHE A 140 -0.99 4.14 -10.11
C PHE A 140 0.42 4.33 -10.68
N LEU A 141 1.43 4.25 -9.83
CA LEU A 141 2.84 4.35 -10.18
C LEU A 141 3.49 2.96 -10.10
N PRO A 142 3.77 2.30 -11.25
CA PRO A 142 4.47 1.02 -11.25
C PRO A 142 5.86 1.14 -10.63
N ILE A 143 6.27 0.08 -9.92
CA ILE A 143 7.59 0.03 -9.29
C ILE A 143 8.74 0.09 -10.29
N THR A 144 8.52 -0.38 -11.52
CA THR A 144 9.51 -0.33 -12.62
C THR A 144 9.86 1.10 -13.02
N ILE A 145 8.91 2.03 -12.93
CA ILE A 145 9.17 3.46 -13.14
C ILE A 145 10.02 4.02 -11.99
N VAL A 146 9.75 3.62 -10.74
CA VAL A 146 10.55 4.05 -9.58
C VAL A 146 11.98 3.52 -9.67
N GLU A 147 12.17 2.27 -10.06
CA GLU A 147 13.49 1.64 -10.31
C GLU A 147 14.26 2.45 -11.37
N SER A 148 13.63 2.66 -12.55
CA SER A 148 14.21 3.46 -13.64
C SER A 148 14.52 4.90 -13.26
N TRP A 149 13.66 5.54 -12.45
CA TRP A 149 13.83 6.92 -12.02
C TRP A 149 15.03 7.07 -11.07
N ARG A 150 15.19 6.14 -10.13
CA ARG A 150 16.31 6.12 -9.19
C ARG A 150 17.64 5.93 -9.92
N GLU A 151 17.69 5.06 -10.91
CA GLU A 151 18.88 4.81 -11.72
C GLU A 151 19.27 6.01 -12.59
N LYS A 152 18.29 6.61 -13.29
CA LYS A 152 18.57 7.66 -14.31
C LYS A 152 18.76 9.05 -13.73
N GLN A 153 17.98 9.42 -12.72
CA GLN A 153 17.87 10.81 -12.29
C GLN A 153 18.63 11.10 -10.99
N ASN A 154 19.01 10.06 -10.21
CA ASN A 154 19.56 10.21 -8.84
C ASN A 154 18.70 11.16 -7.97
N ARG A 155 17.40 11.26 -8.25
CA ARG A 155 16.45 12.15 -7.57
C ARG A 155 15.57 11.35 -6.62
N LYS A 156 15.37 11.91 -5.42
CA LYS A 156 14.56 11.33 -4.36
C LYS A 156 13.08 11.70 -4.44
N SER A 157 12.63 12.25 -5.57
CA SER A 157 11.21 12.58 -5.78
C SER A 157 10.82 12.57 -7.25
N ILE A 158 9.53 12.34 -7.51
CA ILE A 158 8.90 12.46 -8.83
C ILE A 158 7.92 13.63 -8.79
N PRO A 159 8.04 14.62 -9.69
CA PRO A 159 7.08 15.72 -9.80
C PRO A 159 5.69 15.27 -10.25
N HIS A 160 4.64 15.91 -9.74
CA HIS A 160 3.25 15.72 -10.16
C HIS A 160 3.09 15.80 -11.68
N LEU A 161 3.77 16.75 -12.33
CA LEU A 161 3.74 16.90 -13.79
C LEU A 161 4.11 15.61 -14.53
N PHE A 162 5.08 14.84 -14.02
CA PHE A 162 5.42 13.54 -14.60
C PHE A 162 4.23 12.57 -14.56
N PHE A 163 3.48 12.54 -13.46
CA PHE A 163 2.28 11.70 -13.36
C PHE A 163 1.23 12.15 -14.37
N ALA A 164 0.90 13.44 -14.41
CA ALA A 164 -0.11 13.98 -15.31
C ALA A 164 0.22 13.76 -16.80
N GLU A 165 1.51 13.80 -17.17
CA GLU A 165 1.94 13.62 -18.56
C GLU A 165 2.14 12.16 -18.98
N ASN A 166 2.44 11.25 -18.03
CA ASN A 166 2.92 9.91 -18.36
C ASN A 166 2.07 8.77 -17.78
N LEU A 167 1.12 9.06 -16.89
CA LEU A 167 0.30 8.05 -16.22
C LEU A 167 -1.19 8.37 -16.40
N PRO A 168 -2.03 7.38 -16.74
CA PRO A 168 -3.46 7.57 -16.73
C PRO A 168 -3.95 7.87 -15.31
N GLU A 169 -4.77 8.91 -15.17
CA GLU A 169 -5.46 9.21 -13.92
C GLU A 169 -6.57 8.18 -13.66
N ALA A 170 -6.70 7.75 -12.41
CA ALA A 170 -7.82 6.93 -11.94
C ALA A 170 -9.08 7.80 -11.82
N LYS A 171 -9.80 7.95 -12.93
CA LYS A 171 -11.06 8.72 -12.98
C LYS A 171 -12.23 7.98 -12.31
N PRO A 172 -13.26 8.70 -11.82
CA PRO A 172 -14.53 8.11 -11.41
C PRO A 172 -15.16 7.27 -12.52
N ALA A 173 -15.89 6.22 -12.15
CA ALA A 173 -16.59 5.34 -13.07
C ALA A 173 -17.94 4.86 -12.48
N PRO A 174 -18.88 4.33 -13.27
CA PRO A 174 -20.15 3.83 -12.75
C PRO A 174 -19.94 2.82 -11.60
N GLY A 175 -20.43 3.17 -10.40
CA GLY A 175 -20.29 2.35 -9.19
C GLY A 175 -18.95 2.45 -8.46
N LEU A 176 -18.03 3.31 -8.90
CA LEU A 176 -16.69 3.49 -8.36
C LEU A 176 -16.36 4.97 -8.15
N LEU A 177 -15.83 5.31 -6.97
CA LEU A 177 -15.34 6.67 -6.69
C LEU A 177 -14.14 7.05 -7.57
N PHE A 178 -13.31 6.07 -7.89
CA PHE A 178 -12.25 6.12 -8.90
C PHE A 178 -11.93 4.70 -9.37
N ASP A 179 -11.51 4.54 -10.62
CA ASP A 179 -11.18 3.25 -11.21
C ASP A 179 -9.68 3.12 -11.50
N TYR A 180 -8.91 2.76 -10.47
CA TYR A 180 -7.47 2.57 -10.61
C TYR A 180 -7.10 1.32 -11.41
N LEU A 181 -7.94 0.27 -11.43
CA LEU A 181 -7.71 -0.90 -12.27
C LEU A 181 -7.80 -0.56 -13.75
N ALA A 182 -8.77 0.28 -14.16
CA ALA A 182 -8.84 0.78 -15.53
C ALA A 182 -7.62 1.62 -15.91
N ALA A 183 -7.15 2.50 -15.01
CA ALA A 183 -5.93 3.27 -15.23
C ALA A 183 -4.69 2.38 -15.46
N ILE A 184 -4.52 1.32 -14.65
CA ILE A 184 -3.42 0.35 -14.81
C ILE A 184 -3.52 -0.40 -16.15
N GLN A 185 -4.73 -0.80 -16.55
CA GLN A 185 -4.95 -1.49 -17.83
C GLN A 185 -4.56 -0.58 -19.00
N ASN A 186 -5.03 0.66 -19.01
CA ASN A 186 -4.70 1.65 -20.04
C ASN A 186 -3.19 1.89 -20.15
N GLN A 187 -2.48 1.93 -19.01
CA GLN A 187 -1.03 2.05 -18.98
C GLN A 187 -0.32 0.88 -19.68
N SER A 188 -0.83 -0.35 -19.51
CA SER A 188 -0.25 -1.55 -20.11
C SER A 188 -0.48 -1.63 -21.62
N TYR A 189 -1.63 -1.14 -22.10
CA TYR A 189 -1.93 -1.03 -23.53
C TYR A 189 -0.99 -0.05 -24.23
N GLU A 190 -0.78 1.15 -23.69
CA GLU A 190 0.13 2.13 -24.29
C GLU A 190 1.58 1.63 -24.41
N ASN A 191 2.05 0.87 -23.42
CA ASN A 191 3.40 0.31 -23.44
C ASN A 191 3.55 -0.81 -24.48
N THR A 192 2.51 -1.61 -24.70
CA THR A 192 2.51 -2.67 -25.72
C THR A 192 2.50 -2.06 -27.12
N THR A 193 1.60 -1.10 -27.38
CA THR A 193 1.50 -0.43 -28.68
C THR A 193 2.81 0.28 -29.07
N ARG A 194 3.51 0.92 -28.12
CA ARG A 194 4.81 1.57 -28.40
C ARG A 194 5.91 0.58 -28.83
N HIS A 195 5.88 -0.67 -28.36
CA HIS A 195 6.87 -1.68 -28.76
C HIS A 195 6.58 -2.28 -30.15
N ASP A 196 5.31 -2.37 -30.54
CA ASP A 196 4.91 -2.95 -31.83
C ASP A 196 5.20 -2.02 -33.03
N TYR A 197 5.26 -0.70 -32.81
CA TYR A 197 5.65 0.28 -33.84
C TYR A 197 7.17 0.51 -33.98
N GLN A 198 7.99 -0.13 -33.13
CA GLN A 198 9.46 -0.04 -33.18
C GLN A 198 10.12 -1.31 -33.73
N ARG A 199 9.35 -2.24 -34.31
CA ARG A 199 9.86 -3.41 -35.04
C ARG A 199 9.71 -3.26 -36.55
#